data_AF-A0AAJ5REC9-F1
#
_entry.id   AF-A0AAJ5REC9-F1
#
_cell.length_a   1.000
_cell.length_b   1.000
_cell.length_c   1.000
_cell.angle_alpha   90.00
_cell.angle_beta   90.00
_cell.angle_gamma   90.00
#
_symmetry.space_group_name_H-M   'P 1'
#
loop_
_entity.id
_entity.type
_entity.pdbx_description
1 polymer ?
#
loop_
_entity_poly.entity_id
_entity_poly.type
_entity_poly.pdbx_seq_one_letter_code
_entity_poly.pdbx_strand_id
1 'polypeptide(L)'
;MREIQETPGQVTFKSAWRDYFKGYFDFTGRTTRTGYWWAMLILMIVWFMPFFALLFAQAAKVQLKMNGALVLYIIVIGLLGVLTFIPTLALSVRRYRDAGLTGRI
;
A
#
# COMPACT_ATOMS: atom_id res chain seq x y z
N MET A 1 9.14 -1.55 20.79
CA MET A 1 8.49 -1.16 19.52
C MET A 1 7.06 -0.77 19.87
N ARG A 2 6.56 0.41 19.47
CA ARG A 2 5.21 0.87 19.88
C ARG A 2 4.18 0.21 18.97
N GLU A 3 3.34 -0.65 19.52
CA GLU A 3 2.21 -1.25 18.79
C GLU A 3 1.25 -0.14 18.35
N ILE A 4 0.81 -0.21 17.09
CA ILE A 4 -0.19 0.70 16.57
C ILE A 4 -1.54 0.33 17.19
N GLN A 5 -2.13 1.21 17.98
CA GLN A 5 -3.49 1.04 18.52
C GLN A 5 -4.37 2.18 18.03
N GLU A 6 -5.04 1.99 16.89
CA GLU A 6 -5.99 2.97 16.39
C GLU A 6 -7.31 2.94 17.19
N THR A 7 -7.82 4.12 17.56
CA THR A 7 -9.14 4.29 18.18
C THR A 7 -10.21 4.57 17.11
N PRO A 8 -11.37 3.89 17.14
CA PRO A 8 -12.46 4.17 16.22
C PRO A 8 -12.90 5.64 16.33
N GLY A 9 -12.95 6.36 15.19
CA GLY A 9 -13.40 7.76 15.13
C GLY A 9 -12.30 8.84 15.15
N GLN A 10 -11.03 8.50 15.45
CA GLN A 10 -9.90 9.45 15.39
C GLN A 10 -9.00 9.28 14.17
N VAL A 11 -9.33 8.34 13.27
CA VAL A 11 -8.45 8.00 12.15
C VAL A 11 -8.71 8.89 10.95
N THR A 12 -7.74 9.77 10.69
CA THR A 12 -7.72 10.68 9.54
C THR A 12 -6.75 10.16 8.48
N PHE A 13 -6.91 10.57 7.22
CA PHE A 13 -6.00 10.25 6.12
C PHE A 13 -4.51 10.32 6.49
N LYS A 14 -4.10 11.43 7.14
CA LYS A 14 -2.70 11.65 7.54
C LYS A 14 -2.22 10.69 8.62
N SER A 15 -3.06 10.33 9.60
CA SER A 15 -2.68 9.37 10.63
C SER A 15 -2.56 7.97 10.04
N ALA A 16 -3.53 7.56 9.21
CA ALA A 16 -3.49 6.28 8.50
C ALA A 16 -2.23 6.12 7.63
N TRP A 17 -1.83 7.17 6.89
CA TRP A 17 -0.59 7.14 6.10
C TRP A 17 0.65 7.00 6.99
N ARG A 18 0.72 7.76 8.09
CA ARG A 18 1.86 7.67 9.02
C ARG A 18 1.93 6.29 9.68
N ASP A 19 0.79 5.72 10.03
CA ASP A 19 0.70 4.43 10.70
C ASP A 19 0.95 3.28 9.71
N TYR A 20 0.67 3.46 8.42
CA TYR A 20 1.08 2.54 7.35
C TYR A 20 2.61 2.33 7.31
N PHE A 21 3.39 3.40 7.29
CA PHE A 21 4.87 3.28 7.29
C PHE A 21 5.44 2.87 8.65
N LYS A 22 4.85 3.31 9.76
CA LYS A 22 5.28 2.84 11.09
C LYS A 22 5.00 1.36 11.28
N GLY A 23 3.92 0.87 10.68
CA GLY A 23 3.45 -0.50 10.77
C GLY A 23 4.16 -1.46 9.84
N TYR A 24 5.17 -1.00 9.11
CA TYR A 24 5.86 -1.76 8.07
C TYR A 24 6.35 -3.13 8.54
N PHE A 25 6.92 -3.20 9.74
CA PHE A 25 7.41 -4.44 10.35
C PHE A 25 6.60 -4.87 11.58
N ASP A 26 5.49 -4.21 11.86
CA ASP A 26 4.63 -4.53 13.00
C ASP A 26 3.45 -5.38 12.52
N PHE A 27 3.41 -6.66 12.89
CA PHE A 27 2.30 -7.55 12.53
C PHE A 27 1.28 -7.69 13.67
N THR A 28 1.56 -7.13 14.86
CA THR A 28 0.74 -7.31 16.06
C THR A 28 -0.18 -6.13 16.34
N GLY A 29 0.11 -4.94 15.81
CA GLY A 29 -0.75 -3.76 15.96
C GLY A 29 -2.21 -3.97 15.51
N ARG A 30 -3.11 -3.11 16.00
CA ARG A 30 -4.54 -3.08 15.70
C ARG A 30 -4.88 -1.87 14.83
N THR A 31 -5.46 -2.14 13.67
CA THR A 31 -5.91 -1.12 12.71
C THR A 31 -7.43 -1.09 12.69
N THR A 32 -8.02 0.10 12.78
CA THR A 32 -9.48 0.25 12.67
C THR A 32 -9.94 -0.01 11.23
N ARG A 33 -11.22 -0.32 11.04
CA ARG A 33 -11.80 -0.46 9.68
C ARG A 33 -11.59 0.80 8.84
N THR A 34 -11.74 1.98 9.46
CA THR A 34 -11.53 3.27 8.79
C THR A 34 -10.08 3.49 8.40
N GLY A 35 -9.12 3.20 9.29
CA GLY A 35 -7.69 3.28 8.97
C GLY A 35 -7.26 2.35 7.85
N TYR A 36 -7.80 1.12 7.84
CA TYR A 36 -7.59 0.17 6.76
C TYR A 36 -8.06 0.72 5.41
N TRP A 37 -9.29 1.25 5.33
CA TRP A 37 -9.81 1.80 4.08
C TRP A 37 -9.03 3.01 3.62
N TRP A 38 -8.59 3.89 4.53
CA TRP A 38 -7.70 5.00 4.16
C TRP A 38 -6.37 4.51 3.60
N ALA A 39 -5.73 3.52 4.23
CA ALA A 39 -4.50 2.93 3.72
C ALA A 39 -4.71 2.29 2.33
N MET A 40 -5.81 1.57 2.13
CA MET A 40 -6.14 0.96 0.83
C MET A 40 -6.42 1.99 -0.26
N LEU A 41 -7.11 3.09 0.05
CA LEU A 41 -7.32 4.18 -0.89
C LEU A 41 -6.00 4.84 -1.31
N ILE A 42 -5.06 4.99 -0.37
CA ILE A 42 -3.74 5.55 -0.70
C ILE A 42 -2.97 4.57 -1.59
N LEU A 43 -2.95 3.28 -1.25
CA LEU A 43 -2.33 2.26 -2.09
C LEU A 43 -2.92 2.25 -3.49
N MET A 44 -4.24 2.34 -3.58
CA MET A 44 -4.98 2.45 -4.83
C MET A 44 -4.44 3.64 -5.65
N ILE A 45 -4.43 4.86 -5.10
CA ILE A 45 -3.93 6.05 -5.80
C ILE A 45 -2.47 5.87 -6.26
N VAL A 46 -1.62 5.34 -5.39
CA VAL A 46 -0.19 5.12 -5.66
C VAL A 46 0.03 4.15 -6.83
N TRP A 47 -0.78 3.11 -6.95
CA TRP A 47 -0.71 2.15 -8.07
C TRP A 47 -1.43 2.63 -9.34
N PHE A 48 -2.51 3.40 -9.21
CA PHE A 48 -3.23 3.95 -10.34
C PHE A 48 -2.45 5.04 -11.06
N MET A 49 -1.65 5.85 -10.36
CA MET A 49 -0.86 6.93 -10.96
C MET A 49 0.10 6.46 -12.07
N PRO A 50 0.99 5.47 -11.86
CA PRO A 50 1.82 4.93 -12.93
C PRO A 50 1.00 4.20 -14.01
N PHE A 51 -0.07 3.50 -13.62
CA PHE A 51 -0.94 2.81 -14.58
C PHE A 51 -1.60 3.78 -15.57
N PHE A 52 -2.19 4.87 -15.09
CA PHE A 52 -2.76 5.90 -15.95
C PHE A 52 -1.69 6.60 -16.80
N ALA A 53 -0.49 6.83 -16.26
CA ALA A 53 0.62 7.38 -17.04
C ALA A 53 0.95 6.51 -18.28
N LEU A 54 0.97 5.18 -18.14
CA LEU A 54 1.13 4.27 -19.28
C LEU A 54 -0.06 4.32 -20.23
N LEU A 55 -1.30 4.33 -19.71
CA LEU A 55 -2.49 4.42 -20.55
C LEU A 55 -2.50 5.70 -21.39
N PHE A 56 -2.13 6.84 -20.82
CA PHE A 56 -2.03 8.10 -21.55
C PHE A 56 -0.89 8.09 -22.57
N ALA A 57 0.26 7.51 -22.24
CA ALA A 57 1.37 7.37 -23.20
C ALA A 57 0.95 6.53 -24.41
N GLN A 58 0.21 5.44 -24.18
CA GLN A 58 -0.34 4.59 -25.24
C GLN A 58 -1.40 5.34 -26.07
N ALA A 59 -2.32 6.06 -25.44
CA ALA A 59 -3.33 6.86 -26.13
C ALA A 59 -2.71 7.97 -27.00
N ALA A 60 -1.62 8.59 -26.54
CA ALA A 60 -0.85 9.58 -27.27
C ALA A 60 0.08 8.99 -28.35
N LYS A 61 0.03 7.66 -28.58
CA LYS A 61 0.88 6.93 -29.54
C LYS A 61 2.37 7.17 -29.32
N VAL A 62 2.79 7.40 -28.07
CA VAL A 62 4.20 7.55 -27.73
C VAL A 62 4.89 6.21 -28.01
N GLN A 63 5.92 6.22 -28.86
CA GLN A 63 6.73 5.02 -29.07
C GLN A 63 7.54 4.72 -27.81
N LEU A 64 7.04 3.78 -27.01
CA LEU A 64 7.74 3.21 -25.86
C LEU A 64 8.87 2.30 -26.34
N LYS A 65 9.97 2.91 -26.80
CA LYS A 65 11.21 2.19 -27.10
C LYS A 65 11.91 1.84 -25.80
N MET A 66 12.62 0.72 -25.79
CA MET A 66 13.49 0.31 -24.70
C MET A 66 14.66 1.29 -24.59
N ASN A 67 14.45 2.41 -23.91
CA ASN A 67 15.43 3.45 -23.64
C ASN A 67 15.73 3.51 -22.15
N GLY A 68 16.74 4.30 -21.76
CA GLY A 68 17.10 4.45 -20.34
C GLY A 68 15.94 4.94 -19.47
N ALA A 69 15.02 5.74 -20.01
CA ALA A 69 13.87 6.24 -19.28
C ALA A 69 12.84 5.14 -18.95
N LEU A 70 12.57 4.23 -19.90
CA LEU A 70 11.65 3.12 -19.71
C LEU A 70 12.25 2.07 -18.75
N VAL A 71 13.55 1.82 -18.83
CA VAL A 71 14.26 0.96 -17.88
C VAL A 71 14.18 1.55 -16.46
N LEU A 72 14.45 2.84 -16.30
CA LEU A 72 14.34 3.52 -15.01
C LEU A 72 12.91 3.45 -14.47
N TYR A 73 11.90 3.67 -15.32
CA TYR A 73 10.50 3.58 -14.96
C TYR A 73 10.12 2.18 -14.42
N ILE A 74 10.55 1.11 -15.07
CA ILE A 74 10.33 -0.28 -14.60
C ILE A 74 11.01 -0.51 -13.25
N ILE A 75 12.25 -0.05 -13.08
CA ILE A 75 12.99 -0.19 -11.81
C ILE A 75 12.25 0.52 -10.67
N VAL A 76 11.78 1.75 -10.90
CA VAL A 76 11.05 2.53 -9.89
C VAL A 76 9.75 1.83 -9.50
N ILE A 77 8.99 1.31 -10.47
CA ILE A 77 7.75 0.55 -10.17
C ILE A 77 8.06 -0.74 -9.43
N GLY A 78 9.10 -1.47 -9.83
CA GLY A 78 9.53 -2.69 -9.15
C GLY A 78 9.87 -2.42 -7.68
N LEU A 79 10.65 -1.36 -7.41
CA LEU A 79 10.97 -0.92 -6.05
C LEU A 79 9.73 -0.51 -5.27
N LEU A 80 8.82 0.23 -5.89
CA LEU A 80 7.56 0.65 -5.27
C LEU A 80 6.69 -0.57 -4.92
N GLY A 81 6.68 -1.58 -5.78
CA GLY A 81 6.05 -2.86 -5.55
C GLY A 81 6.58 -3.59 -4.32
N VAL A 82 7.90 -3.77 -4.25
CA VAL A 82 8.55 -4.41 -3.09
C VAL A 82 8.30 -3.62 -1.81
N LEU A 83 8.40 -2.29 -1.88
CA LEU A 83 8.23 -1.43 -0.72
C LEU A 83 6.80 -1.49 -0.18
N THR A 84 5.78 -1.49 -1.04
CA THR A 84 4.37 -1.55 -0.61
C THR A 84 3.89 -2.96 -0.28
N PHE A 85 4.59 -4.00 -0.74
CA PHE A 85 4.20 -5.39 -0.52
C PHE A 85 4.20 -5.79 0.96
N ILE A 86 5.31 -5.53 1.67
CA ILE A 86 5.47 -5.88 3.10
C ILE A 86 4.38 -5.24 3.99
N PRO A 87 4.15 -3.91 3.97
CA PRO A 87 3.13 -3.28 4.81
C PRO A 87 1.71 -3.69 4.40
N THR A 88 1.46 -3.99 3.13
CA THR A 88 0.16 -4.53 2.68
C THR A 88 -0.08 -5.93 3.24
N LEU A 89 0.94 -6.79 3.28
CA LEU A 89 0.87 -8.08 3.97
C LEU A 89 0.62 -7.89 5.47
N ALA A 90 1.33 -6.96 6.12
CA ALA A 90 1.13 -6.68 7.54
C ALA A 90 -0.32 -6.28 7.86
N LEU A 91 -0.91 -5.40 7.05
CA LEU A 91 -2.33 -5.03 7.18
C LEU A 91 -3.28 -6.22 6.97
N SER A 92 -3.05 -7.03 5.93
CA SER A 92 -3.88 -8.20 5.64
C SER A 92 -3.83 -9.22 6.77
N VAL A 93 -2.64 -9.51 7.31
CA VAL A 93 -2.46 -10.42 8.46
C VAL A 93 -3.25 -9.93 9.68
N ARG A 94 -3.16 -8.62 10.01
CA ARG A 94 -3.94 -8.04 11.12
C ARG A 94 -5.44 -8.25 10.91
N ARG A 95 -5.94 -8.03 9.70
CA ARG A 95 -7.37 -8.20 9.36
C ARG A 95 -7.82 -9.66 9.34
N TYR A 96 -6.99 -10.59 8.88
CA TYR A 96 -7.29 -12.03 8.95
C TYR A 96 -7.40 -12.49 10.41
N ARG A 97 -6.50 -12.02 11.27
CA ARG A 97 -6.57 -12.28 12.71
C ARG A 97 -7.81 -11.67 13.35
N ASP A 98 -8.16 -10.44 12.99
CA ASP A 98 -9.41 -9.80 13.46
C ASP A 98 -10.68 -10.51 12.99
N ALA A 99 -10.63 -11.22 11.85
CA ALA A 99 -11.74 -12.03 11.33
C ALA A 99 -11.88 -13.40 12.03
N GLY A 100 -11.03 -13.70 13.01
CA GLY A 100 -11.05 -14.98 13.72
C GLY A 100 -10.48 -16.15 12.93
N LEU A 101 -9.80 -15.88 11.80
CA LEU A 101 -9.04 -16.89 11.04
C LEU A 101 -7.69 -17.19 11.71
N THR A 102 -7.65 -17.20 13.03
CA THR A 102 -6.54 -17.75 13.80
C THR A 102 -6.61 -19.25 13.55
N GLY A 103 -5.65 -19.78 12.78
CA GLY A 103 -5.58 -21.20 12.47
C GLY A 103 -5.79 -22.03 13.73
N ARG A 104 -6.95 -22.67 13.83
CA ARG A 104 -7.19 -23.75 14.76
C ARG A 104 -6.67 -24.99 14.03
N ILE A 105 -5.36 -25.19 14.09
CA ILE A 105 -4.68 -26.44 13.76
C ILE A 105 -3.86 -26.80 14.99
#